data_AF-A0AAV3Y3A3-F1
#
_entry.id   AF-A0AAV3Y3A3-F1
#
_cell.length_a   1.000
_cell.length_b   1.000
_cell.length_c   1.000
_cell.angle_alpha   90.00
_cell.angle_beta   90.00
_cell.angle_gamma   90.00
#
_symmetry.space_group_name_H-M   'P 1'
#
loop_
_entity.id
_entity.type
_entity.pdbx_description
1 polymer ?
#
loop_
_entity_poly.entity_id
_entity_poly.type
_entity_poly.pdbx_seq_one_letter_code
_entity_poly.pdbx_strand_id
1 'polypeptide(L)'
;MGQLDTAAFDPIFFMHHSFVDYLWELFRTNLRSLGADPEIYPDIEDAESRHHSTASTGFGDLTQADGYLDSLTDSYEYESAPICTARFPDCGSRSVFMNSFFYLEVYIGQKFCRSYMNIH
;
A
#
# COMPACT_ATOMS: atom_id res chain seq x y z
N MET A 1 -10.10 8.85 -12.05
CA MET A 1 -10.50 8.70 -10.63
C MET A 1 -10.91 10.06 -10.05
N GLY A 2 -12.20 10.31 -9.79
CA GLY A 2 -12.66 11.59 -9.22
C GLY A 2 -14.01 11.52 -8.49
N GLN A 3 -14.72 10.41 -8.64
CA GLN A 3 -15.95 10.11 -7.90
C GLN A 3 -15.65 8.96 -6.93
N LEU A 4 -15.97 9.16 -5.64
CA LEU A 4 -15.54 8.27 -4.56
C LEU A 4 -16.16 6.87 -4.67
N ASP A 5 -17.42 6.78 -5.11
CA ASP A 5 -18.17 5.51 -5.12
C ASP A 5 -17.76 4.56 -6.25
N THR A 6 -17.08 5.06 -7.29
CA THR A 6 -16.73 4.29 -8.48
C THR A 6 -15.23 4.29 -8.77
N ALA A 7 -14.42 4.90 -7.89
CA ALA A 7 -12.98 5.03 -8.09
C ALA A 7 -12.30 3.67 -8.27
N ALA A 8 -12.70 2.66 -7.50
CA ALA A 8 -12.14 1.31 -7.54
C ALA A 8 -12.47 0.52 -8.83
N PHE A 9 -13.37 1.01 -9.69
CA PHE A 9 -13.64 0.39 -11.00
C PHE A 9 -12.60 0.77 -12.07
N ASP A 10 -11.79 1.80 -11.82
CA ASP A 10 -10.66 2.18 -12.66
C ASP A 10 -9.40 1.43 -12.21
N PRO A 11 -8.73 0.62 -13.05
CA PRO A 11 -7.54 -0.14 -12.63
C PRO A 11 -6.38 0.74 -12.14
N ILE A 12 -6.35 2.03 -12.52
CA ILE A 12 -5.35 2.98 -12.02
C ILE A 12 -5.48 3.17 -10.49
N PHE A 13 -6.66 2.92 -9.91
CA PHE A 13 -6.90 2.98 -8.46
C PHE A 13 -5.90 2.15 -7.67
N PHE A 14 -5.65 0.91 -8.09
CA PHE A 14 -4.73 0.02 -7.40
C PHE A 14 -3.30 0.53 -7.46
N MET A 15 -2.84 0.99 -8.63
CA MET A 15 -1.50 1.57 -8.76
C MET A 15 -1.33 2.84 -7.93
N HIS A 16 -2.36 3.67 -7.87
CA HIS A 16 -2.37 4.88 -7.06
C HIS A 16 -2.31 4.56 -5.56
N HIS A 17 -3.13 3.63 -5.09
CA HIS A 17 -3.14 3.23 -3.68
C HIS A 17 -1.89 2.46 -3.27
N SER A 18 -1.28 1.66 -4.15
CA SER A 18 0.03 1.06 -3.90
C SER A 18 1.13 2.11 -3.73
N PHE A 19 1.06 3.23 -4.47
CA PHE A 19 2.01 4.33 -4.28
C PHE A 19 1.75 5.10 -2.98
N VAL A 20 0.49 5.31 -2.60
CA VAL A 20 0.14 5.92 -1.31
C VAL A 20 0.63 5.06 -0.14
N ASP A 21 0.46 3.73 -0.25
CA ASP A 21 0.96 2.78 0.76
C ASP A 21 2.50 2.77 0.83
N TYR A 22 3.20 2.86 -0.30
CA TYR A 22 4.66 3.08 -0.29
C TYR A 22 5.08 4.33 0.50
N LEU A 23 4.37 5.45 0.34
CA LEU A 23 4.65 6.66 1.12
C LEU A 23 4.37 6.47 2.61
N TRP A 24 3.32 5.71 2.94
CA TRP A 24 3.01 5.33 4.31
C TRP A 24 4.14 4.51 4.95
N GLU A 25 4.70 3.54 4.22
CA GLU A 25 5.84 2.73 4.68
C GLU A 25 7.12 3.55 4.92
N LEU A 26 7.39 4.54 4.06
CA LEU A 26 8.47 5.49 4.28
C LEU A 26 8.25 6.30 5.57
N PHE A 27 7.01 6.72 5.83
CA PHE A 27 6.65 7.42 7.07
C PHE A 27 6.84 6.52 8.30
N ARG A 28 6.35 5.27 8.28
CA ARG A 28 6.55 4.32 9.38
C ARG A 28 8.03 4.05 9.65
N THR A 29 8.84 3.95 8.59
CA THR A 29 10.31 3.83 8.70
C THR A 29 10.92 5.05 9.39
N ASN A 30 10.47 6.26 9.06
CA ASN A 30 10.91 7.49 9.71
C ASN A 30 10.55 7.50 11.21
N LEU A 31 9.32 7.14 11.57
CA LEU A 31 8.90 7.02 12.98
C LEU A 31 9.83 6.11 13.78
N ARG A 32 10.16 4.92 13.25
CA ARG A 32 11.11 4.00 13.88
C ARG A 32 12.49 4.64 14.07
N SER A 33 12.98 5.38 13.07
CA SER A 33 14.27 6.09 13.17
C SER A 33 14.29 7.17 14.27
N LEU A 34 13.12 7.70 14.63
CA LEU A 34 12.93 8.65 15.72
C LEU A 34 12.67 7.97 17.08
N GLY A 35 12.66 6.63 17.12
CA GLY A 35 12.33 5.85 18.31
C GLY A 35 10.84 5.83 18.66
N ALA A 36 9.97 6.18 17.71
CA ALA A 36 8.53 6.05 17.85
C ALA A 36 8.05 4.72 17.26
N ASP A 37 7.03 4.15 17.90
CA ASP A 37 6.38 2.93 17.45
C ASP A 37 5.28 3.26 16.41
N PRO A 38 5.39 2.81 15.15
CA PRO A 38 4.41 3.10 14.10
C PRO A 38 3.15 2.26 14.19
N GLU A 39 3.07 1.25 15.06
CA GLU A 39 1.83 0.50 15.31
C GLU A 39 0.84 1.28 16.19
N ILE A 40 1.28 2.38 16.80
CA ILE A 40 0.44 3.22 17.66
C ILE A 40 -0.55 4.03 16.81
N TYR A 41 -1.83 3.68 16.92
CA TYR A 41 -2.92 4.48 16.36
C TYR A 41 -3.10 5.78 17.16
N PRO A 42 -3.16 6.96 16.51
CA PRO A 42 -3.32 8.22 17.21
C PRO A 42 -4.77 8.41 17.70
N ASP A 43 -4.94 8.58 19.01
CA ASP A 43 -6.23 8.98 19.57
C ASP A 43 -6.40 10.50 19.43
N ILE A 44 -7.36 10.91 18.61
CA ILE A 44 -7.70 12.32 18.36
C ILE A 44 -9.08 12.58 18.97
N GLU A 45 -9.16 13.54 19.91
CA GLU A 45 -10.38 13.81 20.70
C GLU A 45 -11.59 14.20 19.82
N ASP A 46 -11.36 14.96 18.74
CA ASP A 46 -12.41 15.43 17.83
C ASP A 46 -12.47 14.63 16.51
N ALA A 47 -11.96 13.39 16.51
CA ALA A 47 -12.12 12.51 15.35
C ALA A 47 -13.59 12.13 15.14
N GLU A 48 -14.02 12.10 13.87
CA GLU A 48 -15.29 11.48 13.51
C GLU A 48 -15.31 10.03 13.99
N SER A 49 -16.49 9.55 14.38
CA SER A 49 -16.70 8.25 15.02
C SER A 49 -16.08 7.06 14.29
N ARG A 50 -15.99 7.15 12.96
CA ARG A 50 -15.42 6.12 12.07
C ARG A 50 -13.89 6.10 12.03
N HIS A 51 -13.24 7.08 12.65
CA HIS A 51 -11.79 7.19 12.77
C HIS A 51 -11.29 6.96 14.20
N HIS A 52 -12.15 6.51 15.12
CA HIS A 52 -11.66 6.01 16.40
C HIS A 52 -10.92 4.69 16.20
N SER A 53 -9.91 4.46 17.04
CA SER A 53 -9.10 3.23 17.07
C SER A 53 -9.96 1.95 17.09
N THR A 54 -11.07 1.97 17.82
CA THR A 54 -12.00 0.83 17.98
C THR A 54 -13.06 0.72 16.88
N ALA A 55 -13.13 1.67 15.94
CA ALA A 55 -14.12 1.63 14.87
C ALA A 55 -13.84 0.46 13.91
N SER A 56 -14.89 -0.17 13.39
CA SER A 56 -14.74 -1.25 12.41
C SER A 56 -14.29 -0.71 11.06
N THR A 57 -13.36 -1.41 10.42
CA THR A 57 -12.90 -1.12 9.06
C THR A 57 -13.88 -1.61 7.98
N GLY A 58 -14.84 -2.46 8.35
CA GLY A 58 -15.68 -3.21 7.41
C GLY A 58 -15.01 -4.47 6.85
N PHE A 59 -13.77 -4.78 7.26
CA PHE A 59 -13.04 -5.98 6.86
C PHE A 59 -12.96 -6.97 8.04
N GLY A 60 -13.98 -7.83 8.14
CA GLY A 60 -14.07 -8.82 9.22
C GLY A 60 -14.12 -8.15 10.60
N ASP A 61 -13.37 -8.71 11.55
CA ASP A 61 -13.30 -8.21 12.93
C ASP A 61 -12.19 -7.16 13.14
N LEU A 62 -11.58 -6.64 12.06
CA LEU A 62 -10.50 -5.66 12.14
C LEU A 62 -11.01 -4.26 12.48
N THR A 63 -10.35 -3.64 13.44
CA THR A 63 -10.55 -2.25 13.85
C THR A 63 -9.60 -1.30 13.13
N GLN A 64 -9.83 0.01 13.23
CA GLN A 64 -8.94 1.00 12.63
C GLN A 64 -7.52 0.92 13.22
N ALA A 65 -7.40 0.60 14.51
CA ALA A 65 -6.10 0.39 15.16
C ALA A 65 -5.35 -0.81 14.58
N ASP A 66 -6.06 -1.90 14.25
CA ASP A 66 -5.43 -3.09 13.66
C ASP A 66 -4.82 -2.81 12.29
N GLY A 67 -5.28 -1.75 11.59
CA GLY A 67 -4.72 -1.30 10.32
C GLY A 67 -3.26 -0.82 10.40
N TYR A 68 -2.73 -0.60 11.60
CA TYR A 68 -1.35 -0.12 11.81
C TYR A 68 -0.37 -1.26 12.10
N LEU A 69 -0.86 -2.49 12.31
CA LEU A 69 -0.04 -3.65 12.68
C LEU A 69 0.96 -4.03 11.59
N ASP A 70 2.20 -4.32 11.98
CA ASP A 70 3.28 -4.75 11.10
C ASP A 70 2.95 -6.07 10.40
N SER A 71 2.15 -6.92 11.04
CA SER A 71 1.67 -8.18 10.47
C SER A 71 0.91 -8.03 9.14
N LEU A 72 0.33 -6.85 8.86
CA LEU A 72 -0.31 -6.55 7.58
C LEU A 72 0.70 -6.32 6.46
N THR A 73 1.91 -5.91 6.82
CA THR A 73 2.99 -5.54 5.89
C THR A 73 4.06 -6.62 5.73
N ASP A 74 4.06 -7.65 6.59
CA ASP A 74 5.01 -8.77 6.55
C ASP A 74 5.06 -9.54 5.21
N SER A 75 4.00 -9.42 4.40
CA SER A 75 3.84 -10.18 3.16
C SER A 75 4.36 -9.46 1.90
N TYR A 76 4.77 -8.20 1.99
CA TYR A 76 5.20 -7.43 0.83
C TYR A 76 6.37 -6.50 1.14
N GLU A 77 7.09 -6.10 0.09
CA GLU A 77 8.15 -5.10 0.15
C GLU A 77 8.08 -4.16 -1.06
N TYR A 78 8.47 -2.91 -0.86
CA TYR A 78 8.57 -1.92 -1.93
C TYR A 78 10.01 -1.74 -2.40
N GLU A 79 10.18 -1.62 -3.71
CA GLU A 79 11.47 -1.21 -4.28
C GLU A 79 11.73 0.28 -3.97
N SER A 80 12.94 0.58 -3.49
CA SER A 80 13.34 1.95 -3.19
C SER A 80 13.33 2.83 -4.45
N ALA A 81 12.87 4.07 -4.32
CA ALA A 81 12.96 5.04 -5.40
C ALA A 81 14.43 5.21 -5.88
N PRO A 82 14.67 5.26 -7.20
CA PRO A 82 16.02 5.37 -7.75
C PRO A 82 16.68 6.68 -7.30
N ILE A 83 17.89 6.59 -6.73
CA ILE A 83 18.66 7.76 -6.29
C ILE A 83 19.61 8.19 -7.41
N CYS A 84 19.38 9.38 -7.93
CA CYS A 84 20.27 10.02 -8.89
C CYS A 84 21.41 10.73 -8.16
N THR A 85 22.64 10.54 -8.61
CA THR A 85 23.80 11.32 -8.12
C THR A 85 24.61 11.83 -9.31
N ALA A 86 25.45 12.85 -9.09
CA ALA A 86 26.36 13.34 -10.14
C ALA A 86 27.29 12.23 -10.69
N ARG A 87 27.55 11.18 -9.90
CA ARG A 87 28.36 10.00 -10.30
C ARG A 87 27.54 8.91 -11.00
N PHE A 88 26.22 8.90 -10.83
CA PHE A 88 25.27 7.96 -11.44
C PHE A 88 24.06 8.74 -11.99
N PRO A 89 24.24 9.46 -13.12
CA PRO A 89 23.20 10.32 -13.69
C PRO A 89 22.00 9.52 -14.22
N ASP A 90 22.20 8.25 -14.60
CA ASP A 90 21.14 7.38 -15.11
C ASP A 90 20.30 6.74 -13.98
N CYS A 91 20.59 7.07 -12.72
CA CYS A 91 19.86 6.64 -11.52
C CYS A 91 19.61 5.12 -11.45
N GLY A 92 20.48 4.31 -12.07
CA GLY A 92 20.32 2.84 -12.13
C GLY A 92 19.19 2.36 -13.05
N SER A 93 18.63 3.22 -13.90
CA SER A 93 17.54 2.88 -14.83
C SER A 93 18.03 2.00 -15.99
N ARG A 94 18.23 0.70 -15.74
CA ARG A 94 18.25 -0.29 -16.83
C ARG A 94 16.80 -0.54 -17.25
N SER A 95 16.26 0.36 -18.07
CA SER A 95 14.91 0.28 -18.68
C SER A 95 13.81 -0.15 -17.70
N VAL A 96 13.41 0.77 -16.81
CA VAL A 96 12.27 0.61 -15.87
C VAL A 96 10.94 0.75 -16.62
N PHE A 97 10.73 -0.11 -17.62
CA PHE A 97 9.44 -0.26 -18.31
C PHE A 97 8.93 -1.70 -18.30
N MET A 98 9.67 -2.65 -17.70
CA MET A 98 9.29 -4.07 -17.78
C MET A 98 9.67 -4.95 -16.59
N ASN A 99 9.80 -4.40 -15.38
CA ASN A 99 9.88 -5.20 -14.15
C ASN A 99 8.72 -4.96 -13.16
N SER A 100 7.95 -3.88 -13.30
CA SER A 100 6.79 -3.61 -12.42
C SER A 100 5.54 -4.45 -12.75
N PHE A 101 5.52 -5.16 -13.88
CA PHE A 101 4.40 -6.03 -14.27
C PHE A 101 4.49 -7.46 -13.71
N PHE A 102 5.59 -7.85 -13.06
CA PHE A 102 5.80 -9.24 -12.65
C PHE A 102 5.86 -9.50 -11.14
N TYR A 103 5.73 -8.45 -10.32
CA TYR A 103 5.59 -8.58 -8.86
C TYR A 103 4.23 -8.06 -8.35
N LEU A 104 3.21 -8.05 -9.22
CA LEU A 104 1.81 -7.93 -8.81
C LEU A 104 1.17 -9.33 -8.66
N GLU A 105 1.86 -10.24 -7.99
CA GLU A 105 1.20 -11.36 -7.30
C GLU A 105 1.05 -11.02 -5.81
N VAL A 106 0.57 -9.82 -5.50
CA VAL A 106 -0.04 -9.57 -4.19
C VAL A 106 -1.39 -10.29 -4.20
N TYR A 107 -1.33 -11.52 -3.71
CA TYR A 107 -2.32 -12.51 -3.21
C TYR A 107 -3.85 -12.28 -3.22
N ILE A 108 -4.39 -11.13 -3.62
CA ILE A 108 -5.84 -10.87 -3.72
C ILE A 108 -6.38 -11.18 -5.14
N GLY A 109 -5.50 -11.22 -6.15
CA GLY A 109 -5.89 -11.47 -7.55
C GLY A 109 -5.90 -12.95 -8.01
N GLN A 110 -5.33 -13.89 -7.25
CA GLN A 110 -5.11 -15.26 -7.75
C GLN A 110 -6.37 -16.10 -7.97
N LYS A 111 -7.54 -15.73 -7.40
CA LYS A 111 -8.78 -16.47 -7.65
C LYS A 111 -9.56 -16.04 -8.89
N PHE A 112 -9.29 -14.86 -9.45
CA PHE A 112 -10.10 -14.36 -10.58
C PHE A 112 -9.53 -14.76 -11.95
N CYS A 113 -8.21 -14.87 -12.11
CA CYS A 113 -7.61 -15.22 -13.40
C CYS A 113 -7.69 -16.71 -13.77
N ARG A 114 -7.92 -17.63 -12.81
CA ARG A 114 -7.94 -19.07 -13.14
C ARG A 114 -9.21 -19.53 -13.86
N SER A 115 -10.26 -18.71 -13.90
CA SER A 115 -11.51 -19.05 -14.59
C SER A 115 -11.59 -18.50 -16.03
N TYR A 116 -10.74 -17.54 -16.42
CA TYR A 116 -10.84 -16.88 -17.73
C TYR A 116 -9.89 -17.41 -18.82
N MET A 117 -8.99 -18.35 -18.48
CA MET A 117 -8.06 -18.98 -19.45
C MET A 117 -8.42 -20.43 -19.82
N ASN A 118 -9.64 -20.90 -19.52
CA ASN A 118 -10.16 -22.20 -20.03
C ASN A 118 -11.53 -22.02 -20.69
N ILE A 119 -11.62 -21.08 -21.61
CA ILE A 119 -12.72 -21.04 -22.59
C ILE A 119 -12.07 -21.06 -23.97
N HIS A 120 -11.87 -22.28 -24.47
CA HIS A 120 -11.98 -22.56 -25.90
C HIS A 120 -13.45 -22.68 -26.26
#